data_AF-A0A349DDR3-F1
#
_entry.id   AF-A0A349DDR3-F1
#
_cell.length_a   1.000
_cell.length_b   1.000
_cell.length_c   1.000
_cell.angle_alpha   90.00
_cell.angle_beta   90.00
_cell.angle_gamma   90.00
#
_symmetry.space_group_name_H-M   'P 1'
#
loop_
_entity.id
_entity.type
_entity.pdbx_description
1 polymer ?
#
loop_
_entity_poly.entity_id
_entity_poly.type
_entity_poly.pdbx_seq_one_letter_code
_entity_poly.pdbx_strand_id
1 'polypeptide(L)'
;MNGEASAPHECIRNGSIYSASQSESGGRYVRMYRNGAWDYGVMNSRNQNQLVSDGVYNTVRYQYTLVENGKAVYNNESGYYHNRTVLAQISANKYIFAIGEFMPMDSIADLLVKYGVKNAVVLNGGNCSFMYVRGIGNVTGTRATQLKNLNKVNVVETEFFADNGMLGLNSAGKPKLGGPCERDIDIVYVK
;
A
#
# COMPACT_ATOMS: atom_id res chain seq x y z
N MET A 1 -7.25 -7.46 10.44
CA MET A 1 -6.91 -6.88 9.12
C MET A 1 -7.00 -8.00 8.08
N ASN A 2 -7.85 -7.84 7.08
CA ASN A 2 -8.08 -8.86 6.04
C ASN A 2 -7.69 -8.27 4.68
N GLY A 3 -6.40 -7.98 4.51
CA GLY A 3 -5.91 -7.24 3.36
C GLY A 3 -6.00 -8.07 2.08
N GLU A 4 -6.79 -7.62 1.12
CA GLU A 4 -6.54 -7.92 -0.29
C GLU A 4 -5.37 -7.01 -0.71
N ALA A 5 -4.27 -7.56 -1.19
CA ALA A 5 -3.29 -6.75 -1.89
C ALA A 5 -3.02 -7.55 -3.14
N SER A 6 -3.94 -7.45 -4.10
CA SER A 6 -3.89 -8.32 -5.24
C SER A 6 -4.19 -7.60 -6.54
N ALA A 7 -3.23 -6.84 -7.08
CA ALA A 7 -2.74 -7.16 -8.42
C ALA A 7 -2.76 -8.69 -8.61
N PRO A 8 -3.04 -9.28 -9.79
CA PRO A 8 -3.60 -10.63 -9.97
C PRO A 8 -2.71 -11.77 -9.43
N HIS A 9 -2.49 -11.79 -8.13
CA HIS A 9 -1.39 -12.40 -7.41
C HIS A 9 -1.98 -13.31 -6.35
N GLU A 10 -1.20 -14.31 -6.02
CA GLU A 10 -1.58 -15.29 -5.04
C GLU A 10 -1.42 -14.66 -3.65
N CYS A 11 -2.46 -14.76 -2.82
CA CYS A 11 -2.43 -14.32 -1.44
C CYS A 11 -3.01 -15.40 -0.52
N ILE A 12 -2.64 -15.33 0.76
CA ILE A 12 -3.33 -16.08 1.81
C ILE A 12 -4.28 -15.10 2.48
N ARG A 13 -5.56 -15.47 2.55
CA ARG A 13 -6.63 -14.71 3.18
C ARG A 13 -7.34 -15.60 4.17
N ASN A 14 -7.37 -15.19 5.42
CA ASN A 14 -8.02 -15.95 6.50
C ASN A 14 -7.59 -17.42 6.56
N GLY A 15 -6.32 -17.71 6.26
CA GLY A 15 -5.76 -19.06 6.21
C GLY A 15 -6.17 -19.88 4.98
N SER A 16 -6.71 -19.25 3.95
CA SER A 16 -7.04 -19.89 2.67
C SER A 16 -6.26 -19.26 1.54
N ILE A 17 -5.83 -20.08 0.58
CA ILE A 17 -5.15 -19.60 -0.63
C ILE A 17 -6.18 -18.94 -1.53
N TYR A 18 -5.86 -17.75 -2.00
CA TYR A 18 -6.60 -17.01 -3.01
C TYR A 18 -5.65 -16.70 -4.15
N SER A 19 -5.88 -17.29 -5.32
CA SER A 19 -5.03 -17.11 -6.50
C SER A 19 -5.84 -16.46 -7.62
N ALA A 20 -5.35 -15.33 -8.10
CA ALA A 20 -5.80 -14.76 -9.37
C ALA A 20 -4.97 -15.34 -10.54
N SER A 21 -5.48 -15.19 -11.76
CA SER A 21 -5.04 -15.94 -12.96
C SER A 21 -3.61 -15.69 -13.45
N GLN A 22 -2.81 -14.86 -12.79
CA GLN A 22 -1.44 -14.53 -13.19
C GLN A 22 -0.45 -14.62 -12.02
N SER A 23 0.10 -15.81 -11.77
CA SER A 23 1.21 -15.95 -10.82
C SER A 23 2.47 -15.26 -11.36
N GLU A 24 2.92 -14.17 -10.73
CA GLU A 24 4.30 -13.72 -10.87
C GLU A 24 5.21 -14.49 -9.91
N SER A 25 6.38 -14.90 -10.41
CA SER A 25 7.38 -15.53 -9.57
C SER A 25 7.96 -14.52 -8.56
N GLY A 26 7.68 -14.70 -7.27
CA GLY A 26 8.62 -14.29 -6.24
C GLY A 26 8.42 -12.91 -5.60
N GLY A 27 7.19 -12.42 -5.46
CA GLY A 27 6.92 -11.18 -4.70
C GLY A 27 7.34 -11.28 -3.22
N ARG A 28 7.70 -10.14 -2.61
CA ARG A 28 7.94 -10.03 -1.16
C ARG A 28 6.63 -9.74 -0.44
N TYR A 29 6.35 -10.52 0.59
CA TYR A 29 5.14 -10.44 1.39
C TYR A 29 5.45 -10.26 2.86
N VAL A 30 4.63 -9.46 3.54
CA VAL A 30 4.43 -9.58 4.97
C VAL A 30 3.51 -10.78 5.18
N ARG A 31 3.96 -11.78 5.94
CA ARG A 31 3.14 -12.93 6.32
C ARG A 31 2.72 -12.75 7.77
N MET A 32 1.41 -12.76 8.00
CA MET A 32 0.80 -12.45 9.29
C MET A 32 0.18 -13.72 9.86
N TYR A 33 0.56 -14.07 11.08
CA TYR A 33 0.10 -15.27 11.77
C TYR A 33 -1.06 -14.95 12.70
N ARG A 34 -1.87 -15.95 13.06
CA ARG A 34 -3.04 -15.75 13.96
C ARG A 34 -2.67 -15.20 15.34
N ASN A 35 -1.47 -15.50 15.82
CA ASN A 35 -0.94 -15.00 17.09
C ASN A 35 -0.45 -13.53 16.99
N GLY A 36 -0.58 -12.89 15.83
CA GLY A 36 -0.13 -11.53 15.59
C GLY A 36 1.36 -11.38 15.27
N ALA A 37 2.11 -12.48 15.21
CA ALA A 37 3.49 -12.45 14.72
C ALA A 37 3.52 -12.09 13.23
N TRP A 38 4.55 -11.35 12.84
CA TRP A 38 4.85 -11.03 11.44
C TRP A 38 6.22 -11.58 11.10
N ASP A 39 6.36 -12.01 9.85
CA ASP A 39 7.66 -12.14 9.22
C ASP A 39 7.59 -11.63 7.77
N TYR A 40 8.74 -11.68 7.10
CA TYR A 40 8.88 -11.29 5.70
C TYR A 40 9.37 -12.47 4.90
N GLY A 41 8.84 -12.64 3.68
CA GLY A 41 9.27 -13.75 2.84
C GLY A 41 8.71 -13.70 1.45
N VAL A 42 9.22 -14.63 0.63
CA VAL A 42 8.70 -14.87 -0.71
C VAL A 42 7.50 -15.81 -0.62
N MET A 43 6.46 -15.51 -1.38
CA MET A 43 5.35 -16.42 -1.61
C MET A 43 5.14 -16.65 -3.11
N ASN A 44 4.83 -17.89 -3.47
CA ASN A 44 4.45 -18.32 -4.81
C ASN A 44 3.68 -19.65 -4.72
N SER A 45 3.02 -20.06 -5.81
CA SER A 45 2.22 -21.28 -5.95
C SER A 45 2.80 -22.52 -5.27
N ARG A 46 4.13 -22.67 -5.28
CA ARG A 46 4.82 -23.86 -4.75
C ARG A 46 4.87 -23.89 -3.21
N ASN A 47 4.83 -22.74 -2.53
CA ASN A 47 5.00 -22.68 -1.08
C ASN A 47 3.75 -22.27 -0.29
N GLN A 48 2.66 -21.87 -0.94
CA GLN A 48 1.47 -21.36 -0.23
C GLN A 48 0.82 -22.40 0.68
N ASN A 49 0.75 -23.67 0.23
CA ASN A 49 0.22 -24.76 1.04
C ASN A 49 1.04 -24.95 2.32
N GLN A 50 2.36 -24.88 2.21
CA GLN A 50 3.25 -24.95 3.38
C GLN A 50 3.06 -23.76 4.29
N LEU A 51 3.02 -22.53 3.75
CA LEU A 51 2.80 -21.31 4.54
C LEU A 51 1.48 -21.35 5.32
N VAL A 52 0.39 -21.84 4.71
CA VAL A 52 -0.89 -22.05 5.40
C VAL A 52 -0.75 -23.09 6.51
N SER A 53 -0.07 -24.22 6.23
CA SER A 53 0.22 -25.27 7.23
C SER A 53 1.05 -24.74 8.40
N ASP A 54 2.00 -23.84 8.13
CA ASP A 54 2.85 -23.17 9.14
C ASP A 54 2.08 -22.10 9.93
N GLY A 55 0.81 -21.84 9.59
CA GLY A 55 -0.08 -20.95 10.33
C GLY A 55 -0.13 -19.51 9.82
N VAL A 56 0.41 -19.24 8.62
CA VAL A 56 0.20 -17.94 7.96
C VAL A 56 -1.29 -17.75 7.71
N TYR A 57 -1.82 -16.64 8.20
CA TYR A 57 -3.25 -16.34 8.19
C TYR A 57 -3.62 -15.28 7.16
N ASN A 58 -2.79 -14.25 7.00
CA ASN A 58 -2.94 -13.25 5.95
C ASN A 58 -1.58 -12.91 5.34
N THR A 59 -1.56 -12.53 4.06
CA THR A 59 -0.37 -12.00 3.40
C THR A 59 -0.66 -10.68 2.70
N VAL A 60 0.27 -9.75 2.79
CA VAL A 60 0.22 -8.47 2.04
C VAL A 60 1.53 -8.28 1.30
N ARG A 61 1.45 -8.09 -0.03
CA ARG A 61 2.63 -7.78 -0.84
C ARG A 61 3.11 -6.38 -0.52
N TYR A 62 4.43 -6.19 -0.42
CA TYR A 62 5.02 -4.88 -0.16
C TYR A 62 6.21 -4.59 -1.09
N GLN A 63 6.53 -3.30 -1.23
CA GLN A 63 7.63 -2.82 -2.07
C GLN A 63 8.88 -2.54 -1.25
N TYR A 64 8.73 -1.85 -0.12
CA TYR A 64 9.83 -1.39 0.73
C TYR A 64 9.51 -1.56 2.21
N THR A 65 10.54 -1.76 3.03
CA THR A 65 10.45 -1.69 4.49
C THR A 65 10.76 -0.26 4.94
N LEU A 66 9.98 0.27 5.88
CA LEU A 66 10.18 1.60 6.49
C LEU A 66 10.69 1.53 7.92
N VAL A 67 10.23 0.54 8.68
CA VAL A 67 10.63 0.34 10.07
C VAL A 67 10.88 -1.15 10.27
N GLU A 68 12.01 -1.48 10.88
CA GLU A 68 12.37 -2.84 11.26
C GLU A 68 12.86 -2.82 12.71
N ASN A 69 12.26 -3.67 13.55
CA ASN A 69 12.58 -3.76 14.98
C ASN A 69 12.58 -2.39 15.71
N GLY A 70 11.68 -1.50 15.33
CA GLY A 70 11.52 -0.15 15.89
C GLY A 70 12.55 0.88 15.42
N LYS A 71 13.30 0.58 14.36
CA LYS A 71 14.27 1.51 13.75
C LYS A 71 13.84 1.85 12.33
N ALA A 72 13.95 3.13 11.97
CA ALA A 72 13.70 3.58 10.60
C ALA A 72 14.71 2.95 9.63
N VAL A 73 14.22 2.61 8.43
CA VAL A 73 14.99 2.07 7.31
C VAL A 73 14.95 3.09 6.18
N TYR A 74 16.12 3.58 5.79
CA TYR A 74 16.26 4.54 4.70
C TYR A 74 16.79 3.85 3.45
N ASN A 75 16.19 4.16 2.31
CA ASN A 75 16.56 3.61 1.00
C ASN A 75 16.61 4.72 -0.07
N ASN A 76 16.77 4.34 -1.34
CA ASN A 76 16.90 5.26 -2.46
C ASN A 76 15.63 6.11 -2.76
N GLU A 77 14.49 5.80 -2.14
CA GLU A 77 13.24 6.57 -2.20
C GLU A 77 13.10 7.56 -1.02
N SER A 78 14.10 7.64 -0.13
CA SER A 78 14.12 8.63 0.96
C SER A 78 14.22 10.05 0.38
N GLY A 79 13.48 11.00 0.94
CA GLY A 79 13.37 12.37 0.40
C GLY A 79 12.50 12.52 -0.85
N TYR A 80 12.04 11.43 -1.48
CA TYR A 80 11.17 11.50 -2.65
C TYR A 80 9.69 11.62 -2.27
N TYR A 81 9.12 12.79 -2.54
CA TYR A 81 7.70 13.11 -2.32
C TYR A 81 6.82 12.30 -3.26
N HIS A 82 5.94 11.50 -2.67
CA HIS A 82 5.04 10.62 -3.40
C HIS A 82 3.86 10.24 -2.51
N ASN A 83 2.72 9.83 -3.07
CA ASN A 83 1.67 9.24 -2.26
C ASN A 83 2.07 7.84 -1.79
N ARG A 84 1.88 7.53 -0.51
CA ARG A 84 2.34 6.27 0.11
C ARG A 84 1.19 5.58 0.84
N THR A 85 0.98 4.29 0.53
CA THR A 85 0.12 3.40 1.32
C THR A 85 1.01 2.61 2.26
N VAL A 86 0.74 2.66 3.56
CA VAL A 86 1.62 2.09 4.57
C VAL A 86 0.86 1.18 5.51
N LEU A 87 1.46 0.02 5.75
CA LEU A 87 1.02 -0.92 6.77
C LEU A 87 2.09 -1.05 7.85
N ALA A 88 1.72 -0.75 9.09
CA ALA A 88 2.61 -0.74 10.24
C ALA A 88 2.03 -1.53 11.42
N GLN A 89 2.91 -2.15 12.20
CA GLN A 89 2.61 -2.92 13.40
C GLN A 89 3.25 -2.25 14.62
N ILE A 90 2.42 -1.96 15.63
CA ILE A 90 2.86 -1.50 16.96
C ILE A 90 3.05 -2.69 17.89
N SER A 91 2.10 -3.63 17.87
CA SER A 91 2.11 -4.87 18.65
C SER A 91 1.37 -5.97 17.90
N ALA A 92 1.36 -7.20 18.45
CA ALA A 92 0.69 -8.37 17.86
C ALA A 92 -0.79 -8.13 17.45
N ASN A 93 -1.47 -7.18 18.08
CA ASN A 93 -2.88 -6.87 17.82
C ASN A 93 -3.15 -5.38 17.53
N LYS A 94 -2.11 -4.56 17.37
CA LYS A 94 -2.26 -3.12 17.08
C LYS A 94 -1.49 -2.75 15.83
N TYR A 95 -2.22 -2.18 14.88
CA TYR A 95 -1.74 -1.86 13.54
C TYR A 95 -2.11 -0.43 13.17
N ILE A 96 -1.27 0.20 12.35
CA ILE A 96 -1.58 1.45 11.66
C ILE A 96 -1.69 1.11 10.18
N PHE A 97 -2.78 1.56 9.57
CA PHE A 97 -2.91 1.63 8.12
C PHE A 97 -2.99 3.11 7.75
N ALA A 98 -1.98 3.60 7.04
CA ALA A 98 -1.82 5.03 6.76
C ALA A 98 -1.78 5.28 5.26
N ILE A 99 -2.40 6.39 4.85
CA ILE A 99 -2.22 7.00 3.55
C ILE A 99 -1.47 8.30 3.76
N GLY A 100 -0.25 8.40 3.23
CA GLY A 100 0.51 9.63 3.19
C GLY A 100 0.30 10.30 1.84
N GLU A 101 -0.29 11.48 1.83
CA GLU A 101 -0.39 12.29 0.62
C GLU A 101 0.90 13.09 0.45
N PHE A 102 1.59 12.90 -0.67
CA PHE A 102 2.80 13.62 -1.04
C PHE A 102 3.83 13.72 0.10
N MET A 103 4.22 12.57 0.66
CA MET A 103 5.16 12.49 1.78
C MET A 103 6.36 11.60 1.43
N PRO A 104 7.59 12.00 1.79
CA PRO A 104 8.76 11.16 1.58
C PRO A 104 8.85 10.04 2.63
N MET A 105 9.48 8.92 2.24
CA MET A 105 9.49 7.68 3.05
C MET A 105 10.15 7.86 4.43
N ASP A 106 11.22 8.63 4.49
CA ASP A 106 11.96 8.96 5.71
C ASP A 106 11.09 9.69 6.74
N SER A 107 10.34 10.70 6.30
CA SER A 107 9.42 11.45 7.16
C SER A 107 8.32 10.55 7.73
N ILE A 108 7.80 9.62 6.93
CA ILE A 108 6.82 8.64 7.40
C ILE A 108 7.47 7.67 8.39
N ALA A 109 8.65 7.14 8.09
CA ALA A 109 9.36 6.21 8.96
C ALA A 109 9.64 6.82 10.34
N ASP A 110 10.16 8.06 10.38
CA ASP A 110 10.42 8.81 11.61
C ASP A 110 9.14 9.03 12.43
N LEU A 111 8.04 9.37 11.77
CA LEU A 111 6.75 9.53 12.41
C LEU A 111 6.27 8.21 13.04
N LEU A 112 6.34 7.10 12.29
CA LEU A 112 5.93 5.78 12.77
C LEU A 112 6.75 5.32 13.98
N VAL A 113 8.07 5.54 13.97
CA VAL A 113 8.92 5.23 15.13
C VAL A 113 8.47 6.00 16.37
N LYS A 114 8.10 7.29 16.23
CA LYS A 114 7.54 8.10 17.34
C LYS A 114 6.20 7.55 17.85
N TYR A 115 5.39 6.95 16.99
CA TYR A 115 4.16 6.22 17.38
C TYR A 115 4.41 4.85 18.02
N GLY A 116 5.68 4.44 18.19
CA GLY A 116 6.05 3.16 18.80
C GLY A 116 5.93 1.96 17.86
N VAL A 117 5.84 2.20 16.55
CA VAL A 117 5.81 1.15 15.53
C VAL A 117 7.08 0.30 15.59
N LYS A 118 6.92 -1.01 15.48
CA LYS A 118 8.01 -1.99 15.46
C LYS A 118 8.38 -2.41 14.05
N ASN A 119 7.39 -2.55 13.18
CA ASN A 119 7.57 -3.05 11.83
C ASN A 119 6.66 -2.28 10.88
N ALA A 120 7.15 -1.82 9.74
CA ALA A 120 6.34 -1.11 8.74
C ALA A 120 6.82 -1.34 7.32
N VAL A 121 5.87 -1.40 6.39
CA VAL A 121 6.12 -1.57 4.97
C VAL A 121 5.29 -0.63 4.11
N VAL A 122 5.82 -0.28 2.94
CA VAL A 122 5.13 0.45 1.88
C VAL A 122 4.45 -0.55 0.94
N LEU A 123 3.17 -0.35 0.73
CA LEU A 123 2.35 -1.03 -0.27
C LEU A 123 2.28 -0.17 -1.55
N ASN A 124 1.46 -0.56 -2.51
CA ASN A 124 1.31 0.23 -3.74
C ASN A 124 0.90 1.69 -3.42
N GLY A 125 1.64 2.64 -3.99
CA GLY A 125 1.52 4.07 -3.74
C GLY A 125 0.97 4.86 -4.93
N GLY A 126 1.34 6.13 -5.01
CA GLY A 126 1.03 7.01 -6.14
C GLY A 126 -0.47 7.24 -6.26
N ASN A 127 -0.98 7.27 -7.49
CA ASN A 127 -2.42 7.43 -7.74
C ASN A 127 -3.27 6.26 -7.23
N CYS A 128 -2.66 5.13 -6.85
CA CYS A 128 -3.32 3.99 -6.22
C CYS A 128 -3.47 4.12 -4.70
N SER A 129 -2.85 5.13 -4.09
CA SER A 129 -2.90 5.33 -2.64
C SER A 129 -4.16 6.10 -2.24
N PHE A 130 -5.26 5.40 -1.98
CA PHE A 130 -6.49 6.02 -1.47
C PHE A 130 -7.10 5.18 -0.35
N MET A 131 -7.89 5.82 0.51
CA MET A 131 -8.64 5.14 1.57
C MET A 131 -10.12 5.41 1.41
N TYR A 132 -10.90 4.34 1.43
CA TYR A 132 -12.35 4.41 1.51
C TYR A 132 -12.80 3.87 2.87
N VAL A 133 -13.58 4.67 3.59
CA VAL A 133 -14.18 4.25 4.87
C VAL A 133 -15.67 4.05 4.66
N ARG A 134 -16.16 2.84 4.93
CA ARG A 134 -17.59 2.50 4.77
C ARG A 134 -18.46 3.45 5.58
N GLY A 135 -19.44 4.07 4.93
CA GLY A 135 -20.34 5.03 5.56
C GLY A 135 -19.80 6.47 5.61
N ILE A 136 -18.52 6.69 5.27
CA ILE A 136 -17.92 8.03 5.16
C ILE A 136 -17.62 8.37 3.70
N GLY A 137 -17.04 7.43 2.94
CA GLY A 137 -16.60 7.65 1.56
C GLY A 137 -15.07 7.65 1.42
N ASN A 138 -14.59 8.19 0.30
CA ASN A 138 -13.16 8.42 0.09
C ASN A 138 -12.68 9.53 1.05
N VAL A 139 -11.62 9.26 1.81
CA VAL A 139 -11.04 10.18 2.80
C VAL A 139 -9.69 10.78 2.37
N THR A 140 -9.26 10.52 1.13
CA THR A 140 -8.14 11.22 0.48
C THR A 140 -8.66 12.44 -0.29
N GLY A 141 -7.99 13.57 -0.14
CA GLY A 141 -8.54 14.88 -0.49
C GLY A 141 -8.70 15.08 -1.99
N THR A 142 -9.90 15.49 -2.43
CA THR A 142 -10.07 16.13 -3.74
C THR A 142 -11.03 17.32 -3.66
N ARG A 143 -10.60 18.47 -4.20
CA ARG A 143 -11.47 19.66 -4.38
C ARG A 143 -12.08 19.72 -5.78
N ALA A 144 -11.51 19.01 -6.76
CA ALA A 144 -11.96 19.01 -8.15
C ALA A 144 -13.28 18.24 -8.33
N THR A 145 -14.36 18.94 -8.67
CA THR A 145 -15.71 18.38 -8.91
C THR A 145 -15.74 17.27 -9.96
N GLN A 146 -14.81 17.30 -10.92
CA GLN A 146 -14.67 16.30 -11.99
C GLN A 146 -14.13 14.96 -11.47
N LEU A 147 -13.38 14.99 -10.36
CA LEU A 147 -12.74 13.82 -9.75
C LEU A 147 -13.56 13.26 -8.57
N LYS A 148 -14.52 14.03 -8.04
CA LYS A 148 -15.39 13.62 -6.91
C LYS A 148 -16.18 12.34 -7.17
N ASN A 149 -16.53 12.06 -8.42
CA ASN A 149 -17.30 10.88 -8.82
C ASN A 149 -16.41 9.73 -9.35
N LEU A 150 -15.10 9.95 -9.44
CA LEU A 150 -14.14 8.89 -9.73
C LEU A 150 -13.72 8.29 -8.39
N ASN A 151 -14.00 7.01 -8.17
CA ASN A 151 -13.68 6.28 -6.94
C ASN A 151 -12.17 6.21 -6.59
N LYS A 152 -11.27 6.97 -7.23
CA LYS A 152 -9.87 6.55 -7.42
C LYS A 152 -8.85 7.65 -7.71
N VAL A 153 -8.87 8.80 -7.04
CA VAL A 153 -7.73 9.73 -7.22
C VAL A 153 -7.30 10.36 -5.91
N ASN A 154 -6.04 10.11 -5.56
CA ASN A 154 -5.29 10.93 -4.62
C ASN A 154 -4.69 12.09 -5.43
N VAL A 155 -5.17 13.31 -5.15
CA VAL A 155 -5.11 14.40 -6.13
C VAL A 155 -3.89 15.30 -5.91
N VAL A 156 -3.36 15.39 -4.68
CA VAL A 156 -2.28 16.31 -4.32
C VAL A 156 -1.02 16.09 -5.16
N GLU A 157 -0.52 14.86 -5.21
CA GLU A 157 0.66 14.51 -6.02
C GLU A 157 0.44 14.76 -7.51
N THR A 158 -0.74 14.38 -8.00
CA THR A 158 -1.11 14.56 -9.41
C THR A 158 -1.21 16.05 -9.80
N GLU A 159 -1.85 16.87 -8.97
CA GLU A 159 -1.93 18.33 -9.16
C GLU A 159 -0.54 18.95 -9.11
N PHE A 160 0.29 18.57 -8.12
CA PHE A 160 1.66 19.05 -8.03
C PHE A 160 2.47 18.74 -9.30
N PHE A 161 2.43 17.50 -9.79
CA PHE A 161 3.16 17.14 -11.01
C PHE A 161 2.59 17.81 -12.26
N ALA A 162 1.28 18.02 -12.34
CA ALA A 162 0.65 18.75 -13.45
C ALA A 162 1.09 20.22 -13.47
N ASP A 163 1.00 20.91 -12.32
CA ASP A 163 1.32 22.33 -12.17
C ASP A 163 2.81 22.63 -12.39
N ASN A 164 3.68 21.65 -12.11
CA ASN A 164 5.12 21.75 -12.33
C ASN A 164 5.57 21.14 -13.68
N GLY A 165 4.63 20.77 -14.56
CA GLY A 165 4.92 20.28 -15.92
C GLY A 165 5.57 18.89 -15.99
N MET A 166 5.63 18.16 -14.87
CA MET A 166 6.30 16.86 -14.76
C MET A 166 5.53 15.72 -15.45
N LEU A 167 4.23 15.91 -15.70
CA LEU A 167 3.40 14.96 -16.46
C LEU A 167 3.40 15.24 -17.98
N GLY A 168 4.03 16.32 -18.41
CA GLY A 168 3.98 16.80 -19.79
C GLY A 168 2.60 17.35 -20.20
N LEU A 169 2.42 17.59 -21.51
CA LEU A 169 1.18 18.14 -22.06
C LEU A 169 0.32 17.05 -22.72
N ASN A 170 -1.01 17.22 -22.65
CA ASN A 170 -1.96 16.43 -23.42
C ASN A 170 -2.01 16.90 -24.89
N SER A 171 -2.81 16.24 -25.73
CA SER A 171 -2.95 16.56 -27.16
C SER A 171 -3.50 17.97 -27.43
N ALA A 172 -4.10 18.62 -26.43
CA ALA A 172 -4.60 20.00 -26.48
C ALA A 172 -3.60 21.04 -25.93
N GLY A 173 -2.36 20.64 -25.62
CA GLY A 173 -1.33 21.53 -25.08
C GLY A 173 -1.56 21.97 -23.63
N LYS A 174 -2.42 21.28 -22.87
CA LYS A 174 -2.64 21.53 -21.44
C LYS A 174 -1.86 20.52 -20.59
N PRO A 175 -1.46 20.85 -19.35
CA PRO A 175 -0.83 19.89 -18.45
C PRO A 175 -1.66 18.60 -18.36
N LYS A 176 -0.99 17.45 -18.48
CA LYS A 176 -1.66 16.16 -18.24
C LYS A 176 -2.06 16.11 -16.77
N LEU A 177 -3.27 15.60 -16.53
CA LEU A 177 -3.67 15.15 -15.21
C LEU A 177 -3.26 13.69 -15.06
N GLY A 178 -2.87 13.30 -13.86
CA GLY A 178 -2.64 11.91 -13.50
C GLY A 178 -3.90 11.08 -13.71
N GLY A 179 -3.71 9.84 -14.17
CA GLY A 179 -4.81 8.90 -14.41
C GLY A 179 -5.28 8.22 -13.12
N PRO A 180 -6.50 7.65 -13.11
CA PRO A 180 -6.93 6.79 -12.02
C PRO A 180 -6.00 5.58 -11.92
N CYS A 181 -5.91 4.98 -10.73
CA CYS A 181 -5.25 3.67 -10.60
C CYS A 181 -5.92 2.67 -11.54
N GLU A 182 -5.19 2.17 -12.54
CA GLU A 182 -5.72 1.28 -13.58
C GLU A 182 -6.00 -0.14 -13.06
N ARG A 183 -5.66 -0.42 -11.80
CA ARG A 183 -5.75 -1.74 -11.18
C ARG A 183 -6.65 -1.70 -9.95
N ASP A 184 -7.94 -1.98 -10.15
CA ASP A 184 -9.02 -2.11 -9.16
C ASP A 184 -8.79 -3.20 -8.08
N ILE A 185 -7.60 -3.79 -8.09
CA ILE A 185 -7.29 -5.07 -7.51
C ILE A 185 -6.22 -4.91 -6.39
N ASP A 186 -5.56 -3.74 -6.29
CA ASP A 186 -4.63 -3.38 -5.20
C ASP A 186 -5.37 -2.81 -3.96
N ILE A 187 -6.40 -3.50 -3.44
CA ILE A 187 -7.27 -2.96 -2.37
C ILE A 187 -7.08 -3.65 -1.02
N VAL A 188 -6.39 -3.02 -0.07
CA VAL A 188 -6.32 -3.56 1.30
C VAL A 188 -7.65 -3.36 2.04
N TYR A 189 -8.38 -4.46 2.21
CA TYR A 189 -9.59 -4.46 3.00
C TYR A 189 -9.33 -4.65 4.51
N VAL A 190 -10.00 -3.85 5.33
CA VAL A 190 -9.92 -3.95 6.79
C VAL A 190 -11.34 -4.13 7.31
N LYS A 191 -11.62 -5.28 7.96
CA LYS A 191 -12.81 -5.49 8.77
C LYS A 191 -12.51 -5.14 10.21
#